data_AF-A0A0T2YKI4-F1
#
_entry.id   AF-A0A0T2YKI4-F1
#
_cell.length_a   1.000
_cell.length_b   1.000
_cell.length_c   1.000
_cell.angle_alpha   90.00
_cell.angle_beta   90.00
_cell.angle_gamma   90.00
#
_symmetry.space_group_name_H-M   'P 1'
#
loop_
_entity.id
_entity.type
_entity.pdbx_description
1 polymer ?
#
loop_
_entity_poly.entity_id
_entity_poly.type
_entity_poly.pdbx_seq_one_letter_code
_entity_poly.pdbx_strand_id
1 'polypeptide(L)'
;MAPATAWLKSIVTGSLAIERTLGTPSSEDAYQPMPWEERALVFAVREPFPTRTSQTTLVYGRVQAGEPLKVRSRMPDNGIIFSDGMEADYLQFTAGMEATIAPSATIGHLVI
;
A
#
# COMPACT_ATOMS: atom_id res chain seq x y z
N MET A 1 -3.09 14.27 11.53
CA MET A 1 -3.25 13.07 10.68
C MET A 1 -1.89 12.80 10.05
N ALA A 2 -1.32 11.61 10.22
CA ALA A 2 0.02 11.32 9.73
C ALA A 2 0.08 11.33 8.18
N PRO A 3 1.19 11.72 7.54
CA PRO A 3 1.27 11.85 6.08
C PRO A 3 0.86 10.58 5.30
N ALA A 4 1.25 9.40 5.80
CA ALA A 4 0.89 8.11 5.20
C ALA A 4 -0.63 7.83 5.17
N THR A 5 -1.38 8.37 6.14
CA THR A 5 -2.84 8.24 6.17
C THR A 5 -3.56 9.20 5.22
N ALA A 6 -2.94 10.34 4.89
CA ALA A 6 -3.48 11.27 3.89
C ALA A 6 -3.38 10.70 2.46
N TRP A 7 -2.28 10.01 2.15
CA TRP A 7 -2.10 9.35 0.85
C TRP A 7 -3.19 8.29 0.61
N LEU A 8 -3.42 7.38 1.54
CA LEU A 8 -4.43 6.33 1.38
C LEU A 8 -5.84 6.91 1.24
N LYS A 9 -6.16 7.94 2.05
CA LYS A 9 -7.44 8.66 1.92
C LYS A 9 -7.63 9.21 0.51
N SER A 10 -6.58 9.80 -0.09
CA SER A 10 -6.64 10.31 -1.47
C SER A 10 -6.96 9.21 -2.49
N ILE A 11 -6.34 8.03 -2.36
CA ILE A 11 -6.60 6.89 -3.25
C ILE A 11 -8.06 6.43 -3.13
N VAL A 12 -8.56 6.26 -1.90
CA VAL A 12 -9.94 5.80 -1.66
C VAL A 12 -10.96 6.82 -2.16
N THR A 13 -10.75 8.11 -1.88
CA THR A 13 -11.62 9.19 -2.38
C THR A 13 -11.71 9.18 -3.91
N GLY A 14 -10.58 9.00 -4.61
CA GLY A 14 -10.55 8.88 -6.07
C GLY A 14 -11.32 7.66 -6.58
N SER A 15 -11.13 6.50 -5.96
CA SER A 15 -11.83 5.26 -6.32
C SER A 15 -13.35 5.40 -6.21
N LEU A 16 -13.84 5.92 -5.08
CA LEU A 16 -15.29 6.09 -4.84
C LEU A 16 -15.93 7.09 -5.83
N ALA A 17 -15.20 8.15 -6.22
CA ALA A 17 -15.68 9.11 -7.21
C ALA A 17 -15.82 8.46 -8.61
N ILE A 18 -14.87 7.60 -8.99
CA ILE A 18 -14.95 6.84 -10.26
C ILE A 18 -16.12 5.87 -10.22
N GLU A 19 -16.28 5.09 -9.15
CA GLU A 19 -17.40 4.14 -8.98
C GLU A 19 -18.76 4.83 -9.07
N ARG A 20 -18.91 6.00 -8.42
CA ARG A 20 -20.12 6.82 -8.48
C ARG A 20 -20.44 7.26 -9.90
N THR A 21 -19.42 7.66 -10.67
CA THR A 21 -19.59 8.08 -12.07
C THR A 21 -20.00 6.91 -12.98
N LEU A 22 -19.53 5.70 -12.67
CA LEU A 22 -19.91 4.47 -13.37
C LEU A 22 -21.29 3.91 -12.95
N GLY A 23 -22.02 4.61 -12.06
CA GLY A 23 -23.36 4.22 -11.63
C GLY A 23 -23.39 3.10 -10.59
N THR A 24 -22.26 2.80 -9.94
CA THR A 24 -22.22 1.83 -8.85
C THR A 24 -22.65 2.51 -7.55
N PRO A 25 -23.54 1.92 -6.74
CA PRO A 25 -23.87 2.45 -5.43
C PRO A 25 -22.61 2.49 -4.56
N SER A 26 -22.12 3.69 -4.23
CA SER A 26 -20.98 3.89 -3.33
C SER A 26 -21.49 4.28 -1.95
N SER A 27 -20.95 3.67 -0.89
CA SER A 27 -21.18 4.14 0.47
C SER A 27 -20.34 5.39 0.71
N GLU A 28 -21.00 6.50 1.09
CA GLU A 28 -20.32 7.80 1.28
C GLU A 28 -19.32 7.78 2.45
N ASP A 29 -19.46 6.84 3.39
CA ASP A 29 -18.66 6.71 4.61
C ASP A 29 -17.72 5.49 4.63
N ALA A 30 -17.30 4.99 3.46
CA ALA A 30 -16.56 3.73 3.38
C ALA A 30 -15.16 3.76 4.05
N TYR A 31 -14.52 4.94 4.12
CA TYR A 31 -13.14 5.04 4.62
C TYR A 31 -13.08 5.44 6.09
N GLN A 32 -12.65 4.51 6.92
CA GLN A 32 -12.25 4.79 8.29
C GLN A 32 -10.72 4.77 8.41
N PRO A 33 -10.09 5.86 8.88
CA PRO A 33 -8.65 5.85 9.15
C PRO A 33 -8.30 4.78 10.18
N MET A 34 -7.14 4.14 9.98
CA MET A 34 -6.60 3.19 10.94
C MET A 34 -6.29 3.90 12.27
N PRO A 35 -6.65 3.32 13.44
CA PRO A 35 -6.23 3.82 14.73
C PRO A 35 -4.71 3.90 14.82
N TRP A 36 -4.19 4.97 15.44
CA TRP A 36 -2.74 5.16 15.59
C TRP A 36 -2.05 4.02 16.34
N GLU A 37 -2.74 3.44 17.33
CA GLU A 37 -2.23 2.34 18.15
C GLU A 37 -2.24 0.97 17.44
N GLU A 38 -2.82 0.90 16.23
CA GLU A 38 -2.95 -0.36 15.53
C GLU A 38 -1.57 -0.84 15.02
N ARG A 39 -1.16 -2.05 15.45
CA ARG A 39 0.07 -2.69 14.98
C ARG A 39 -0.10 -3.41 13.64
N ALA A 40 -0.58 -2.69 12.64
CA ALA A 40 -0.75 -3.19 11.28
C ALA A 40 -0.28 -2.16 10.25
N LEU A 41 0.02 -2.65 9.05
CA LEU A 41 0.23 -1.80 7.88
C LEU A 41 -0.91 -2.02 6.90
N VAL A 42 -1.10 -1.07 5.99
CA VAL A 42 -2.02 -1.20 4.85
C VAL A 42 -1.22 -0.97 3.59
N PHE A 43 -1.49 -1.78 2.57
CA PHE A 43 -0.94 -1.57 1.23
C PHE A 43 -2.05 -1.36 0.22
N ALA A 44 -1.73 -0.61 -0.84
CA ALA A 44 -2.55 -0.48 -2.03
C ALA A 44 -1.64 -0.50 -3.26
N VAL A 45 -2.04 -1.23 -4.30
CA VAL A 45 -1.34 -1.27 -5.59
C VAL A 45 -1.82 -0.08 -6.41
N ARG A 46 -0.89 0.76 -6.86
CA ARG A 46 -1.19 1.81 -7.83
C ARG A 46 -1.27 1.20 -9.22
N GLU A 47 -2.27 1.64 -9.99
CA GLU A 47 -2.44 1.31 -11.40
C GLU A 47 -2.41 -0.22 -11.67
N PRO A 48 -3.29 -1.01 -11.04
CA PRO A 48 -3.35 -2.45 -11.28
C PRO A 48 -3.88 -2.73 -12.70
N PHE A 49 -3.03 -3.28 -13.57
CA PHE A 49 -3.40 -3.66 -14.94
C PHE A 49 -3.60 -5.18 -15.05
N PRO A 50 -4.86 -5.67 -15.03
CA PRO A 50 -5.13 -7.08 -15.24
C PRO A 50 -4.77 -7.49 -16.66
N THR A 51 -3.98 -8.55 -16.79
CA THR A 51 -3.70 -9.21 -18.06
C THR A 51 -4.16 -10.65 -18.00
N ARG A 52 -4.15 -11.34 -19.15
CA ARG A 52 -4.49 -12.78 -19.19
C ARG A 52 -3.56 -13.64 -18.32
N THR A 53 -2.31 -13.20 -18.15
CA THR A 53 -1.26 -13.94 -17.43
C THR A 53 -1.03 -13.40 -16.01
N SER A 54 -1.25 -12.10 -15.78
CA SER A 54 -1.17 -11.46 -14.47
C SER A 54 -2.56 -10.98 -14.05
N GLN A 55 -3.22 -11.72 -13.17
CA GLN A 55 -4.44 -11.27 -12.52
C GLN A 55 -4.13 -10.10 -11.57
N THR A 56 -5.16 -9.41 -11.08
CA THR A 56 -5.04 -8.33 -10.08
C THR A 56 -5.94 -8.64 -8.88
N THR A 57 -5.81 -9.84 -8.31
CA THR A 57 -6.64 -10.29 -7.18
C THR A 57 -6.18 -9.73 -5.83
N LEU A 58 -4.95 -9.24 -5.74
CA LEU A 58 -4.36 -8.65 -4.53
C LEU A 58 -3.92 -7.22 -4.80
N VAL A 59 -4.84 -6.26 -4.65
CA VAL A 59 -4.61 -4.83 -4.94
C VAL A 59 -4.69 -3.94 -3.70
N TYR A 60 -5.23 -4.46 -2.61
CA TYR A 60 -5.37 -3.78 -1.33
C TYR A 60 -5.40 -4.81 -0.22
N GLY A 61 -4.84 -4.49 0.95
CA GLY A 61 -4.88 -5.39 2.08
C GLY A 61 -4.16 -4.86 3.31
N ARG A 62 -4.27 -5.63 4.39
CA ARG A 62 -3.60 -5.37 5.66
C ARG A 62 -2.39 -6.30 5.80
N VAL A 63 -1.37 -5.82 6.48
CA VAL A 63 -0.16 -6.57 6.79
C VAL A 63 0.00 -6.60 8.30
N GLN A 64 0.12 -7.80 8.85
CA GLN A 64 0.24 -8.03 10.29
C GLN A 64 1.51 -8.83 10.57
N ALA A 65 1.97 -8.84 11.83
CA ALA A 65 3.19 -9.55 12.20
C ALA A 65 3.14 -11.06 11.86
N GLY A 66 1.97 -11.69 11.98
CA GLY A 66 1.76 -13.11 11.62
C GLY A 66 1.50 -13.37 10.14
N GLU A 67 1.21 -12.32 9.37
CA GLU A 67 0.87 -12.40 7.95
C GLU A 67 1.61 -11.28 7.18
N PRO A 68 2.93 -11.46 6.96
CA PRO A 68 3.74 -10.46 6.29
C PRO A 68 3.45 -10.45 4.78
N LEU A 69 3.57 -9.26 4.17
CA LEU A 69 3.46 -9.11 2.72
C LEU A 69 4.81 -9.47 2.10
N LYS A 70 4.80 -10.49 1.23
CA LYS A 70 5.96 -10.87 0.43
C LYS A 70 5.79 -10.38 -1.00
N VAL A 71 6.74 -9.57 -1.46
CA VAL A 71 6.77 -9.06 -2.82
C VAL A 71 8.00 -9.64 -3.49
N ARG A 72 7.82 -10.30 -4.65
CA ARG A 72 8.93 -10.78 -5.46
C ARG A 72 9.00 -9.98 -6.75
N SER A 73 10.16 -9.39 -7.02
CA SER A 73 10.36 -8.65 -8.25
C SER A 73 10.47 -9.60 -9.44
N ARG A 74 9.68 -9.29 -10.47
CA ARG A 74 9.84 -9.85 -11.82
C ARG A 74 10.35 -8.79 -12.80
N MET A 75 10.71 -7.60 -12.31
CA MET A 75 11.22 -6.52 -13.14
C MET A 75 12.71 -6.75 -13.40
N PRO A 76 13.15 -6.86 -14.67
CA PRO A 76 14.56 -7.10 -14.98
C PRO A 76 15.43 -5.97 -14.42
N ASP A 77 15.03 -4.72 -14.65
CA ASP A 77 15.75 -3.51 -14.25
C ASP A 77 14.79 -2.45 -13.68
N ASN A 78 15.34 -1.39 -13.09
CA ASN A 78 14.62 -0.20 -12.57
C ASN A 78 13.58 -0.45 -11.46
N GLY A 79 13.44 -1.68 -10.97
CA GLY A 79 12.66 -1.93 -9.75
C GLY A 79 13.38 -1.31 -8.55
N ILE A 80 12.63 -0.57 -7.72
CA ILE A 80 13.15 0.13 -6.54
C ILE A 80 12.16 0.01 -5.37
N ILE A 81 12.68 0.13 -4.15
CA ILE A 81 11.92 0.31 -2.90
C ILE A 81 12.46 1.56 -2.22
N PHE A 82 11.59 2.49 -1.86
CA PHE A 82 11.94 3.73 -1.16
C PHE A 82 10.95 4.03 -0.03
N SER A 83 11.37 4.86 0.93
CA SER A 83 10.53 5.31 2.05
C SER A 83 10.40 6.83 2.06
N ASP A 84 9.46 7.33 2.88
CA ASP A 84 9.29 8.76 3.18
C ASP A 84 9.07 9.68 1.97
N GLY A 85 8.68 9.10 0.83
CA GLY A 85 8.50 9.82 -0.43
C GLY A 85 9.81 10.25 -1.10
N MET A 86 10.96 9.72 -0.66
CA MET A 86 12.28 10.07 -1.19
C MET A 86 12.79 9.02 -2.17
N GLU A 87 12.39 9.12 -3.44
CA GLU A 87 12.81 8.15 -4.46
C GLU A 87 14.32 8.15 -4.74
N ALA A 88 15.01 9.28 -4.53
CA ALA A 88 16.46 9.38 -4.72
C ALA A 88 17.26 8.55 -3.70
N ASP A 89 16.65 8.17 -2.57
CA ASP A 89 17.22 7.28 -1.56
C ASP A 89 16.47 5.95 -1.56
N TYR A 90 16.88 5.07 -2.47
CA TYR A 90 16.18 3.83 -2.75
C TYR A 90 17.07 2.59 -2.59
N LEU A 91 16.42 1.47 -2.31
CA LEU A 91 16.97 0.13 -2.43
C LEU A 91 16.65 -0.41 -3.82
N GLN A 92 17.65 -0.92 -4.54
CA GLN A 92 17.42 -1.62 -5.80
C GLN A 92 16.61 -2.90 -5.58
N PHE A 93 15.66 -3.18 -6.46
CA PHE A 93 14.71 -4.29 -6.35
C PHE A 93 14.41 -4.94 -7.71
N THR A 94 15.42 -5.59 -8.27
CA THR A 94 15.40 -6.24 -9.59
C THR A 94 15.03 -7.73 -9.54
N ALA A 95 14.91 -8.36 -10.70
CA ALA A 95 14.35 -9.70 -10.87
C ALA A 95 15.06 -10.73 -9.98
N GLY A 96 14.25 -11.55 -9.30
CA GLY A 96 14.74 -12.57 -8.37
C GLY A 96 14.87 -12.10 -6.92
N MET A 97 14.81 -10.79 -6.66
CA MET A 97 14.76 -10.26 -5.30
C MET A 97 13.36 -10.45 -4.68
N GLU A 98 13.34 -10.65 -3.37
CA GLU A 98 12.12 -10.73 -2.56
C GLU A 98 12.22 -9.79 -1.36
N ALA A 99 11.20 -8.97 -1.19
CA ALA A 99 11.03 -8.10 -0.03
C ALA A 99 9.93 -8.67 0.87
N THR A 100 10.19 -8.69 2.18
CA THR A 100 9.20 -9.04 3.19
C THR A 100 8.87 -7.79 4.00
N ILE A 101 7.61 -7.37 3.97
CA ILE A 101 7.09 -6.20 4.66
C ILE A 101 6.23 -6.67 5.83
N ALA A 102 6.50 -6.14 7.02
CA ALA A 102 5.74 -6.43 8.24
C ALA A 102 5.83 -5.23 9.20
N PRO A 103 4.86 -5.08 10.14
CA PRO A 103 5.02 -4.13 11.23
C PRO A 103 6.33 -4.35 11.99
N SER A 104 7.07 -3.26 12.26
CA SER A 104 8.32 -3.35 13.02
C SER A 104 8.08 -3.86 14.44
N ALA A 105 9.04 -4.59 14.99
CA ALA A 105 9.06 -4.94 16.40
C ALA A 105 9.24 -3.69 17.28
N THR A 106 10.03 -2.74 16.79
CA THR A 106 10.35 -1.46 17.45
C THR A 106 9.27 -0.42 17.16
N ILE A 107 8.86 0.31 18.20
CA ILE A 107 7.92 1.43 18.11
C ILE A 107 8.66 2.73 18.42
N GLY A 108 8.43 3.77 17.61
CA GLY A 108 8.88 5.12 17.91
C GLY A 108 7.96 5.77 18.92
N HIS A 109 8.51 6.28 20.03
CA HIS A 109 7.77 7.04 21.02
C HIS A 109 7.98 8.54 20.77
N LEU A 110 6.89 9.27 20.54
CA LEU A 110 6.92 10.73 20.54
C LEU A 110 6.80 11.21 22.00
N VAL A 111 7.86 11.82 22.51
CA VAL A 111 7.85 12.51 23.81
C VAL A 111 7.57 13.98 23.53
N ILE A 112 6.52 14.51 24.15
CA ILE A 112 6.06 15.90 24.01
C ILE A 112 6.35 16.63 25.32
#